data_AF-A0A8S2QE71-F1
#
_entry.id   AF-A0A8S2QE71-F1
#
_cell.length_a   1.000
_cell.length_b   1.000
_cell.length_c   1.000
_cell.angle_alpha   90.00
_cell.angle_beta   90.00
_cell.angle_gamma   90.00
#
_symmetry.space_group_name_H-M   'P 1'
#
loop_
_entity.id
_entity.type
_entity.pdbx_description
1 polymer ?
#
loop_
_entity_poly.entity_id
_entity_poly.type
_entity_poly.pdbx_seq_one_letter_code
_entity_poly.pdbx_strand_id
1 'polypeptide(L)' 'MSRALNRVYVIGVGMTKFEKPGRREDFDYPDMAKESTTKAIKDAGVSYKDVEQAFVGYVY' A
#
# COMPACT_ATOMS: atom_id res chain seq x y z
N MET A 1 5.26 -18.76 30.49
CA MET A 1 4.43 -19.00 29.29
C MET A 1 5.12 -18.33 28.11
N SER A 2 5.64 -19.10 27.14
CA SER A 2 6.12 -18.51 25.89
C SER A 2 4.92 -17.95 25.13
N ARG A 3 4.98 -16.67 24.77
CA ARG A 3 3.95 -16.04 23.95
C ARG A 3 4.00 -16.71 22.58
N ALA A 4 2.92 -17.35 22.15
CA ALA A 4 2.80 -17.79 20.78
C ALA A 4 2.88 -16.54 19.89
N LEU A 5 3.90 -16.46 19.05
CA LEU A 5 4.06 -15.36 18.10
C LEU A 5 2.97 -15.50 17.03
N ASN A 6 2.27 -14.41 16.74
CA ASN A 6 1.34 -14.37 15.61
C ASN A 6 2.14 -14.61 14.32
N ARG A 7 1.67 -15.53 13.48
CA ARG A 7 2.25 -15.74 12.16
C ARG A 7 1.87 -14.58 11.26
N VAL A 8 2.83 -14.11 10.46
CA VAL A 8 2.67 -12.97 9.56
C VAL A 8 2.86 -13.44 8.13
N TYR A 9 1.99 -12.99 7.24
CA TYR A 9 1.99 -13.34 5.82
C TYR A 9 1.92 -12.06 4.98
N VAL A 10 2.68 -12.03 3.88
CA VAL A 10 2.50 -11.02 2.83
C VAL A 10 1.48 -11.58 1.85
N ILE A 11 0.29 -10.97 1.81
CA ILE A 11 -0.84 -11.49 1.04
C ILE A 11 -1.09 -10.72 -0.26
N GLY A 12 -0.51 -9.54 -0.44
CA GLY A 12 -0.62 -8.79 -1.69
C GLY A 12 0.44 -7.71 -1.85
N VAL A 13 0.75 -7.38 -3.10
CA VAL A 13 1.73 -6.37 -3.49
C VAL A 13 1.18 -5.47 -4.60
N GLY A 14 1.52 -4.18 -4.54
CA GLY A 14 1.02 -3.19 -5.49
C GLY A 14 1.97 -2.03 -5.64
N MET A 15 2.17 -1.58 -6.88
CA MET A 15 3.12 -0.53 -7.20
C MET A 15 2.58 0.39 -8.29
N THR A 16 2.82 1.69 -8.09
CA THR A 16 2.63 2.73 -9.11
C THR A 16 3.83 2.72 -10.02
N LYS A 17 3.65 3.08 -11.29
CA LYS A 17 4.78 3.18 -12.21
C LYS A 17 5.86 4.10 -11.63
N PHE A 18 7.11 3.68 -11.71
CA PHE A 18 8.22 4.52 -11.28
C PHE A 18 8.44 5.66 -12.27
N GLU A 19 8.10 6.87 -11.83
CA GLU A 19 8.22 8.08 -12.63
C GLU A 19 8.28 9.34 -11.74
N LYS A 20 8.69 10.45 -12.34
CA LYS A 20 8.79 11.74 -11.66
C LYS A 20 7.38 12.27 -11.31
N PRO A 21 7.15 12.75 -10.08
CA PRO A 21 5.95 13.50 -9.73
C PRO A 21 5.73 14.69 -10.68
N GLY A 22 4.49 14.94 -11.08
CA GLY A 22 4.15 15.96 -12.10
C GLY A 22 4.42 15.55 -13.55
N ARG A 23 4.79 14.28 -13.83
CA ARG A 23 4.82 13.76 -15.21
C ARG A 23 3.41 13.64 -15.82
N ARG A 24 2.43 13.27 -15.00
CA ARG A 24 1.01 13.27 -15.38
C ARG A 24 0.38 14.56 -14.83
N GLU A 25 -0.56 15.13 -15.58
CA GLU A 25 -1.34 16.29 -15.15
C GLU A 25 -2.16 15.93 -13.90
N ASP A 26 -2.19 16.84 -12.91
CA ASP A 26 -2.90 16.67 -11.65
C ASP A 26 -2.63 15.33 -10.91
N PHE A 27 -1.39 14.85 -10.96
CA PHE A 27 -0.99 13.58 -10.35
C PHE A 27 0.28 13.75 -9.52
N ASP A 28 0.10 13.61 -8.20
CA ASP A 28 1.18 13.81 -7.22
C ASP A 28 1.28 12.60 -6.27
N TYR A 29 2.16 12.67 -5.27
CA TYR A 29 2.42 11.60 -4.31
C TYR A 29 1.16 10.97 -3.69
N PRO A 30 0.10 11.72 -3.30
CA PRO A 30 -1.12 11.11 -2.79
C PRO A 30 -1.81 10.20 -3.82
N ASP A 31 -1.82 10.58 -5.09
CA ASP A 31 -2.40 9.77 -6.17
C ASP A 31 -1.54 8.55 -6.47
N MET A 32 -0.21 8.70 -6.41
CA MET A 32 0.72 7.60 -6.51
C MET A 32 0.53 6.59 -5.38
N ALA A 33 0.34 7.05 -4.14
CA ALA A 33 0.06 6.19 -2.99
C ALA A 33 -1.30 5.48 -3.13
N LYS A 34 -2.34 6.21 -3.56
CA LYS A 34 -3.66 5.64 -3.81
C LYS A 34 -3.62 4.52 -4.86
N GLU A 35 -2.91 4.74 -5.97
CA GLU A 35 -2.77 3.73 -7.04
C GLU A 35 -2.05 2.47 -6.55
N SER A 36 -0.91 2.61 -5.85
CA SER A 36 -0.13 1.47 -5.37
C SER A 36 -0.86 0.67 -4.27
N THR A 37 -1.44 1.36 -3.28
CA THR A 37 -2.18 0.73 -2.19
C THR A 37 -3.44 0.03 -2.69
N THR A 38 -4.19 0.63 -3.64
CA THR A 38 -5.38 -0.01 -4.21
C THR A 38 -5.01 -1.31 -4.94
N LYS A 39 -3.89 -1.32 -5.68
CA LYS A 39 -3.39 -2.55 -6.33
C LYS A 39 -3.01 -3.62 -5.30
N ALA A 40 -2.33 -3.24 -4.22
CA ALA A 40 -1.91 -4.18 -3.18
C ALA A 40 -3.10 -4.83 -2.45
N ILE A 41 -4.13 -4.04 -2.12
CA ILE A 41 -5.36 -4.54 -1.49
C ILE A 41 -6.12 -5.48 -2.44
N LYS A 42 -6.19 -5.13 -3.73
CA LYS A 42 -6.81 -5.98 -4.75
C LYS A 42 -6.08 -7.31 -4.91
N ASP A 43 -4.76 -7.29 -4.97
CA ASP A 43 -3.92 -8.50 -5.04
C ASP A 43 -4.08 -9.38 -3.80
N ALA A 44 -4.22 -8.75 -2.62
CA ALA A 44 -4.51 -9.42 -1.36
C ALA A 44 -5.89 -10.07 -1.28
N GLY A 45 -6.82 -9.71 -2.16
CA GLY A 45 -8.19 -10.26 -2.14
C GLY A 45 -9.02 -9.84 -0.92
N VAL A 46 -8.68 -8.74 -0.25
CA VAL A 46 -9.38 -8.22 0.94
C VAL A 46 -10.12 -6.92 0.63
N SER A 47 -11.08 -6.55 1.48
CA SER A 47 -11.74 -5.24 1.41
C SER A 47 -10.88 -4.17 2.06
N TYR A 48 -10.99 -2.92 1.60
CA TYR A 48 -10.41 -1.78 2.30
C TYR A 48 -10.92 -1.66 3.74
N LYS A 49 -12.16 -2.10 4.01
CA LYS A 49 -12.76 -2.09 5.36
C LYS A 49 -12.11 -3.09 6.33
N ASP A 50 -11.40 -4.08 5.81
CA ASP A 50 -10.70 -5.08 6.61
C ASP A 50 -9.32 -4.56 7.08
N VAL A 51 -8.86 -3.43 6.54
CA VAL A 51 -7.59 -2.81 6.92
C VAL A 51 -7.77 -1.97 8.18
N GLU A 52 -7.14 -2.38 9.27
CA GLU A 52 -7.24 -1.69 10.57
C GLU A 52 -6.20 -0.58 10.73
N GLN A 53 -5.02 -0.74 10.11
CA GLN A 53 -3.88 0.16 10.27
C GLN A 53 -3.10 0.29 8.97
N ALA A 54 -2.50 1.47 8.75
CA ALA A 54 -1.61 1.74 7.63
C ALA A 54 -0.33 2.41 8.14
N PHE A 55 0.82 1.96 7.64
CA PHE A 55 2.13 2.54 7.92
C PHE A 55 2.72 3.04 6.60
N VAL A 56 3.16 4.30 6.57
CA VAL A 56 3.62 4.97 5.35
C VAL A 56 4.95 5.64 5.60
N GLY A 57 5.91 5.43 4.70
CA GLY A 57 7.18 6.16 4.67
C GLY A 57 7.14 7.25 3.60
N TYR A 58 7.57 8.46 3.96
CA TYR A 58 7.67 9.60 3.05
C TYR A 58 8.91 10.43 3.40
N VAL A 59 9.65 10.86 2.37
CA VAL A 59 10.86 11.68 2.47
C VAL A 59 10.80 12.74 1.37
N TYR A 60 11.23 13.96 1.68
CA TYR A 60 11.32 15.09 0.75
C TYR A 60 12.78 15.58 0.67
#